data_AF-A0AAX0LBU3-F1
#
_entry.id   AF-A0AAX0LBU3-F1
#
_cell.length_a   1.000
_cell.length_b   1.000
_cell.length_c   1.000
_cell.angle_alpha   90.00
_cell.angle_beta   90.00
_cell.angle_gamma   90.00
#
_symmetry.space_group_name_H-M   'P 1'
#
loop_
_entity.id
_entity.type
_entity.pdbx_description
1 polymer ?
#
loop_
_entity_poly.entity_id
_entity_poly.type
_entity_poly.pdbx_seq_one_letter_code
_entity_poly.pdbx_strand_id
1 'polypeptide(L)'
;MIRIFKLTKRHMDDNDKMPRELKDIKIFSTCVGHGVGTIDFSEQIAQMSEEEYEQMLNESGEYVKFKLGNLSKYFEVEIFAEHALRLLPQLCDGKLKQILLNLREGYLVIKKDF
;
A
#
# COMPACT_ATOMS: atom_id res chain seq x y z
N MET A 1 1.14 -16.48 3.54
CA MET A 1 -0.17 -15.82 3.28
C MET A 1 0.08 -14.41 2.78
N ILE A 2 -0.72 -13.90 1.85
CA ILE A 2 -0.57 -12.54 1.30
C ILE A 2 -1.75 -11.67 1.73
N ARG A 3 -1.44 -10.50 2.30
CA ARG A 3 -2.42 -9.53 2.82
C ARG A 3 -2.35 -8.23 2.05
N ILE A 4 -3.52 -7.63 1.81
CA ILE A 4 -3.66 -6.37 1.11
C ILE A 4 -4.22 -5.34 2.09
N PHE A 5 -3.45 -4.29 2.31
CA PHE A 5 -3.82 -3.16 3.14
C PHE A 5 -4.12 -1.94 2.26
N LYS A 6 -5.07 -1.12 2.70
CA LYS A 6 -5.39 0.16 2.07
C LYS A 6 -5.22 1.27 3.09
N LEU A 7 -4.60 2.37 2.68
CA LEU A 7 -4.65 3.61 3.45
C LEU A 7 -6.10 4.08 3.57
N THR A 8 -6.68 4.04 4.77
CA THR A 8 -8.08 4.46 5.02
C THR A 8 -8.16 5.81 5.70
N LYS A 9 -7.19 6.13 6.56
CA LYS A 9 -7.17 7.39 7.29
C LYS A 9 -5.76 7.91 7.41
N ARG A 10 -5.63 9.21 7.15
CA ARG A 10 -4.43 9.98 7.43
C ARG A 10 -4.73 10.88 8.61
N HIS A 11 -4.15 10.59 9.78
CA HIS A 11 -4.32 11.45 10.94
C HIS A 11 -3.19 12.46 10.98
N MET A 12 -3.54 13.72 10.75
CA MET A 12 -2.77 14.87 11.19
C MET A 12 -3.49 15.43 12.42
N ASP A 13 -2.91 15.23 13.60
CA ASP A 13 -3.46 15.88 14.79
C ASP A 13 -3.00 17.34 14.80
N ASP A 14 -3.80 18.26 14.27
CA ASP A 14 -3.52 19.69 14.29
C ASP A 14 -3.81 20.25 15.68
N ASN A 15 -3.00 19.84 16.66
CA ASN A 15 -3.04 20.39 18.01
C ASN A 15 -2.26 21.70 18.06
N ASP A 16 -2.94 22.80 17.71
CA ASP A 16 -2.38 24.15 17.71
C ASP A 16 -1.78 24.55 19.07
N LYS A 17 -2.33 23.99 20.16
CA LYS A 17 -1.96 24.28 21.55
C LYS A 17 -0.77 23.45 22.06
N MET A 18 -0.21 22.56 21.25
CA MET A 18 0.93 21.73 21.66
C MET A 18 2.17 22.61 21.94
N PRO A 19 2.83 22.44 23.10
CA PRO A 19 4.11 23.10 23.42
C PRO A 19 5.15 22.87 22.33
N ARG A 20 6.07 23.84 22.17
CA ARG A 20 7.06 23.81 21.08
C ARG A 20 7.96 22.58 21.12
N GLU A 21 8.43 22.15 22.29
CA GLU A 21 9.31 20.98 22.38
C GLU A 21 8.60 19.70 21.93
N LEU A 22 7.30 19.57 22.23
CA LEU A 22 6.49 18.43 21.80
C LEU A 22 6.16 18.49 20.30
N LYS A 23 6.00 19.70 19.72
CA LYS A 23 5.90 19.86 18.26
C LYS A 23 7.17 19.42 17.56
N ASP A 24 8.34 19.76 18.09
CA ASP A 24 9.63 19.36 17.51
C ASP A 24 9.86 17.85 17.61
N ILE A 25 9.49 17.21 18.73
CA ILE A 25 9.50 15.74 18.87
C ILE A 25 8.50 15.10 17.91
N LYS A 26 7.27 15.62 17.82
CA LYS A 26 6.25 15.14 16.87
C LYS A 26 6.77 15.22 15.44
N ILE A 27 7.35 16.36 15.04
CA ILE A 27 7.98 16.55 13.73
C ILE A 27 9.09 15.51 13.55
N PHE A 28 10.04 15.39 14.49
CA PHE A 28 11.12 14.42 14.40
C PHE A 28 10.61 12.98 14.24
N SER A 29 9.67 12.54 15.07
CA SER A 29 9.08 11.20 15.03
C SER A 29 8.27 10.92 13.76
N THR A 30 7.71 11.96 13.13
CA THR A 30 6.96 11.84 11.87
C THR A 30 7.82 12.09 10.63
N CYS A 31 9.00 12.69 10.78
CA CYS A 31 10.03 12.79 9.75
C CYS A 31 10.74 11.45 9.49
N VAL A 32 10.56 10.44 10.35
CA VAL A 32 11.00 9.07 10.11
C VAL A 32 9.93 8.37 9.23
N GLY A 33 9.79 8.81 7.98
CA GLY A 33 8.75 8.37 7.04
C GLY A 33 8.42 9.45 6.00
N HIS A 34 7.74 9.07 4.90
CA HIS A 34 7.48 9.92 3.72
C HIS A 34 6.49 11.10 3.95
N GLY A 35 6.44 11.72 5.13
CA GLY A 35 5.65 12.93 5.36
C GLY A 35 5.66 13.40 6.81
N VAL A 36 6.15 14.63 7.04
CA VAL A 36 6.11 15.29 8.36
C VAL A 36 4.67 15.34 8.88
N GLY A 37 4.48 15.06 10.17
CA GLY A 37 3.24 15.25 10.92
C GLY A 37 2.13 14.22 10.70
N THR A 38 2.37 13.17 9.91
CA THR A 38 1.30 12.35 9.34
C THR A 38 1.37 10.90 9.80
N ILE A 39 0.33 10.40 10.49
CA ILE A 39 0.18 8.98 10.79
C ILE A 39 -0.81 8.37 9.80
N ASP A 40 -0.29 7.45 8.98
CA ASP A 40 -1.06 6.69 8.01
C ASP A 40 -1.65 5.44 8.68
N PHE A 41 -2.98 5.35 8.73
CA PHE A 41 -3.71 4.18 9.18
C PHE A 41 -4.12 3.34 7.97
N SER A 42 -3.58 2.12 7.93
CA SER A 42 -3.88 1.16 6.89
C SER A 42 -4.70 0.00 7.43
N GLU A 43 -5.78 -0.33 6.75
CA GLU A 43 -6.66 -1.46 7.11
C GLU A 43 -6.49 -2.61 6.13
N GLN A 44 -6.52 -3.84 6.64
CA GLN A 44 -6.54 -5.03 5.81
C GLN A 44 -7.90 -5.14 5.12
N ILE A 45 -7.92 -5.01 3.79
CA ILE A 45 -9.15 -5.05 2.99
C ILE A 45 -9.32 -6.37 2.23
N ALA A 46 -8.23 -7.13 2.07
CA ALA A 46 -8.26 -8.44 1.44
C ALA A 46 -7.08 -9.30 1.87
N GLN A 47 -7.20 -10.60 1.61
CA GLN A 47 -6.15 -11.59 1.75
C GLN A 47 -6.31 -12.64 0.66
N MET A 48 -5.21 -13.32 0.33
CA MET A 48 -5.15 -14.46 -0.58
C MET A 48 -4.01 -15.40 -0.19
N SER A 49 -4.07 -16.63 -0.71
CA SER A 49 -2.99 -17.60 -0.57
C SER A 49 -1.77 -17.19 -1.43
N GLU A 50 -0.64 -17.83 -1.19
CA GLU A 50 0.56 -17.58 -1.99
C GLU A 50 0.38 -18.16 -3.40
N GLU A 51 -0.25 -19.33 -3.51
CA GLU A 51 -0.57 -20.01 -4.76
C GLU A 51 -1.53 -19.17 -5.62
N GLU A 52 -2.58 -18.59 -5.01
CA GLU A 52 -3.50 -17.67 -5.70
C GLU A 52 -2.77 -16.44 -6.26
N TYR A 53 -1.80 -15.91 -5.51
CA TYR A 53 -1.01 -14.76 -5.93
C TYR A 53 -0.04 -15.12 -7.06
N GLU A 54 0.66 -16.25 -6.96
CA GLU A 54 1.54 -16.75 -8.01
C GLU A 54 0.79 -17.03 -9.31
N GLN A 55 -0.39 -17.63 -9.21
CA GLN A 55 -1.28 -17.83 -10.36
C GLN A 55 -1.67 -16.48 -10.99
N MET A 56 -2.11 -15.51 -10.19
CA MET A 56 -2.43 -14.16 -10.66
C MET A 56 -1.25 -13.50 -11.39
N LEU A 57 -0.03 -13.64 -10.85
CA LEU A 57 1.17 -13.12 -11.50
C LEU A 57 1.41 -13.80 -12.85
N ASN A 58 1.29 -15.13 -12.91
CA ASN A 58 1.54 -15.90 -14.13
C ASN A 58 0.58 -15.55 -15.26
N GLU A 59 -0.69 -15.33 -14.93
CA GLU A 59 -1.78 -14.95 -15.85
C GLU A 59 -1.76 -13.46 -16.23
N SER A 60 -0.94 -12.64 -15.59
CA SER A 60 -0.84 -11.20 -15.83
C SER A 60 0.31 -10.80 -16.76
N GLY A 61 0.27 -9.57 -17.26
CA GLY A 61 1.28 -8.99 -18.14
C GLY A 61 2.62 -8.66 -17.45
N GLU A 62 3.61 -8.27 -18.25
CA GLU A 62 4.99 -8.07 -17.81
C GLU A 62 5.15 -7.02 -16.71
N TYR A 63 4.40 -5.91 -16.76
CA TYR A 63 4.52 -4.86 -15.75
C TYR A 63 4.01 -5.32 -14.39
N VAL A 64 2.97 -6.17 -14.37
CA VAL A 64 2.45 -6.77 -13.13
C VAL A 64 3.50 -7.68 -12.53
N LYS A 65 4.11 -8.56 -13.33
CA LYS A 65 5.21 -9.44 -12.91
C LYS A 65 6.39 -8.63 -12.38
N PHE A 66 6.78 -7.56 -13.07
CA PHE A 66 7.87 -6.68 -12.64
C PHE A 66 7.58 -6.00 -11.29
N LYS A 67 6.40 -5.39 -11.12
CA LYS A 67 6.09 -4.60 -9.93
C LYS A 67 5.73 -5.49 -8.73
N LEU A 68 4.89 -6.50 -8.96
CA LEU A 68 4.28 -7.34 -7.92
C LEU A 68 5.06 -8.65 -7.67
N GLY A 69 5.78 -9.16 -8.67
CA GLY A 69 6.60 -10.37 -8.52
C GLY A 69 7.79 -10.19 -7.57
N ASN A 70 8.17 -8.94 -7.28
CA ASN A 70 9.18 -8.62 -6.29
C ASN A 70 8.71 -8.75 -4.83
N LEU A 71 7.44 -9.10 -4.59
CA LEU A 71 6.89 -9.27 -3.23
C LEU A 71 7.67 -10.30 -2.40
N SER A 72 8.09 -11.42 -2.99
CA SER A 72 8.88 -12.43 -2.26
C SER A 72 10.29 -11.95 -1.90
N LYS A 73 10.80 -10.90 -2.56
CA LYS A 73 12.12 -10.32 -2.28
C LYS A 73 12.05 -9.23 -1.21
N TYR A 74 11.03 -8.38 -1.27
CA TYR A 74 10.90 -7.21 -0.39
C TYR A 74 9.90 -7.41 0.75
N PHE A 75 9.15 -8.51 0.75
CA PHE A 75 8.05 -8.84 1.67
C PHE A 75 6.87 -7.85 1.65
N GLU A 76 7.05 -6.71 1.00
CA GLU A 76 6.09 -5.62 0.91
C GLU A 76 6.22 -4.90 -0.44
N VAL A 77 5.07 -4.56 -1.04
CA VAL A 77 5.00 -3.77 -2.28
C VAL A 77 3.91 -2.71 -2.15
N GLU A 78 4.30 -1.45 -2.40
CA GLU A 78 3.38 -0.32 -2.43
C GLU A 78 2.84 -0.05 -3.85
N ILE A 79 1.54 0.16 -3.94
CA ILE A 79 0.81 0.48 -5.16
C ILE A 79 0.09 1.81 -4.95
N PHE A 80 0.67 2.88 -5.48
CA PHE A 80 0.04 4.20 -5.58
C PHE A 80 -0.97 4.22 -6.74
N ALA A 81 -1.86 5.21 -6.77
CA ALA A 81 -2.85 5.37 -7.84
C ALA A 81 -2.22 5.38 -9.26
N GLU A 82 -1.05 6.01 -9.41
CA GLU A 82 -0.30 6.03 -10.68
C GLU A 82 0.17 4.63 -11.13
N HIS A 83 0.59 3.79 -10.18
CA HIS A 83 0.93 2.39 -10.45
C HIS A 83 -0.32 1.61 -10.85
N ALA A 84 -1.46 1.84 -10.20
CA ALA A 84 -2.72 1.17 -10.50
C ALA A 84 -3.14 1.36 -11.96
N LEU A 85 -3.02 2.58 -12.50
CA LEU A 85 -3.32 2.87 -13.91
C LEU A 85 -2.52 2.01 -14.89
N ARG A 86 -1.25 1.71 -14.57
CA ARG A 86 -0.38 0.86 -15.39
C ARG A 86 -0.60 -0.64 -15.16
N LEU A 87 -1.04 -1.01 -13.96
CA LEU A 87 -1.32 -2.40 -13.58
C LEU A 87 -2.65 -2.88 -14.17
N LEU A 88 -3.70 -2.06 -14.12
CA LEU A 88 -5.07 -2.43 -14.50
C LEU A 88 -5.22 -3.06 -15.90
N PRO A 89 -4.57 -2.56 -16.97
CA PRO A 89 -4.67 -3.14 -18.31
C PRO A 89 -4.01 -4.52 -18.43
N GLN A 90 -3.07 -4.84 -17.54
CA GLN A 90 -2.26 -6.05 -17.58
C GLN A 90 -2.62 -7.06 -16.49
N LEU A 91 -3.44 -6.66 -15.52
CA LEU A 91 -3.91 -7.54 -14.46
C LEU A 91 -4.97 -8.50 -15.00
N CYS A 92 -4.84 -9.78 -14.68
CA CYS A 92 -5.92 -10.73 -14.89
C CYS A 92 -7.16 -10.35 -14.06
N ASP A 93 -8.32 -10.83 -14.48
CA ASP A 93 -9.56 -10.56 -13.75
C ASP A 93 -9.53 -11.24 -12.39
N GLY A 94 -9.86 -10.49 -11.34
CA GLY A 94 -9.80 -11.00 -9.99
C GLY A 94 -9.97 -9.91 -8.93
N LYS A 95 -9.87 -10.33 -7.67
CA LYS A 95 -10.14 -9.48 -6.50
C LYS A 95 -9.22 -8.25 -6.45
N LEU A 96 -7.94 -8.41 -6.76
CA LEU A 96 -6.98 -7.31 -6.77
C LEU A 96 -7.33 -6.25 -7.84
N LYS A 97 -7.77 -6.67 -9.03
CA LYS A 97 -8.20 -5.76 -10.10
C LYS A 97 -9.39 -4.91 -9.67
N GLN A 98 -10.38 -5.52 -9.02
CA GLN A 98 -11.55 -4.82 -8.49
C GLN A 98 -11.20 -3.81 -7.40
N ILE A 99 -10.23 -4.13 -6.55
CA ILE A 99 -9.71 -3.21 -5.54
C ILE A 99 -9.01 -2.02 -6.21
N LEU A 100 -8.14 -2.28 -7.20
CA LEU A 100 -7.38 -1.25 -7.90
C LEU A 100 -8.25 -0.32 -8.75
N LEU A 101 -9.36 -0.82 -9.31
CA LEU A 101 -10.34 0.02 -10.03
C LEU A 101 -10.94 1.12 -9.14
N ASN A 102 -10.99 0.89 -7.83
CA ASN A 102 -11.53 1.81 -6.85
C ASN A 102 -10.44 2.66 -6.14
N LEU A 103 -9.17 2.51 -6.52
CA LEU A 103 -8.06 3.25 -5.92
C LEU A 103 -7.89 4.61 -6.62
N ARG A 104 -8.70 5.59 -6.21
CA ARG A 104 -8.63 6.97 -6.74
C ARG A 104 -7.54 7.83 -6.10
N GLU A 105 -7.24 7.57 -4.82
CA GLU A 105 -6.27 8.32 -4.02
C GLU A 105 -5.60 7.40 -2.99
N GLY A 106 -4.44 7.84 -2.47
CA GLY A 106 -3.65 7.08 -1.50
C GLY A 106 -2.83 5.94 -2.13
N TYR A 107 -2.60 4.89 -1.35
CA TYR A 107 -1.86 3.71 -1.78
C TYR A 107 -2.44 2.43 -1.16
N LEU A 108 -2.13 1.31 -1.80
CA LEU A 108 -2.27 -0.03 -1.25
C LEU A 108 -0.90 -0.58 -0.89
N VAL A 109 -0.89 -1.47 0.08
CA VAL A 109 0.29 -2.22 0.47
C VAL A 109 -0.05 -3.70 0.38
N ILE A 110 0.70 -4.44 -0.42
CA ILE A 110 0.65 -5.89 -0.44
C ILE A 110 1.79 -6.40 0.43
N LYS A 111 1.48 -7.23 1.44
CA LYS A 111 2.47 -7.83 2.35
C LYS A 111 2.42 -9.35 2.27
N LYS A 112 3.57 -9.99 2.39
CA LYS A 112 3.71 -11.44 2.57
C LYS A 112 4.06 -11.73 4.02
N ASP A 113 3.25 -12.56 4.68
CA ASP A 113 3.53 -13.06 6.03
C ASP A 113 4.62 -14.15 6.00
N PHE A 114 5.33 -14.29 7.13
CA PHE A 114 6.32 -15.33 7.39
C PHE A 114 5.68 -16.62 7.94
#